data_AF-A0AA40WFU8-F1
#
_entry.id   AF-A0AA40WFU8-F1
#
_cell.length_a   1.000
_cell.length_b   1.000
_cell.length_c   1.000
_cell.angle_alpha   90.00
_cell.angle_beta   90.00
_cell.angle_gamma   90.00
#
_symmetry.space_group_name_H-M   'P 1'
#
loop_
_entity.id
_entity.type
_entity.pdbx_description
1 polymer ?
#
loop_
_entity_poly.entity_id
_entity_poly.type
_entity_poly.pdbx_seq_one_letter_code
_entity_poly.pdbx_strand_id
1 'polypeptide(L)'
;NMPPGIGASPDKMLQGRLFAYPDAQRYRLGIRYQQLPVNRPKNLVNVYHRDGNTKFQYDGNYDNYEPNGFEGPVQDSSYGEPPLKISGDAERYDSHKGNGDYSQAGDLYRIMSVEERERLTSAIASTMHGLPKSVIVANLKHFYLCDPEYGTKL
;
A
#
# COMPACT_ATOMS: atom_id res chain seq x y z
N ASN A 1 5.02 9.67 3.78
CA ASN A 1 4.48 10.13 5.08
C ASN A 1 4.59 9.00 6.10
N MET A 2 5.74 8.89 6.77
CA MET A 2 5.98 8.02 7.92
C MET A 2 6.83 8.86 8.89
N PRO A 3 6.33 9.21 10.09
CA PRO A 3 7.10 10.01 11.05
C PRO A 3 8.21 9.18 11.69
N PRO A 4 9.20 9.83 12.34
CA PRO A 4 10.23 9.11 13.10
C PRO A 4 9.62 8.08 14.07
N GLY A 5 10.22 6.88 14.10
CA GLY A 5 9.74 5.73 14.87
C GLY A 5 8.80 4.80 14.09
N ILE A 6 8.38 5.15 12.87
CA ILE A 6 7.59 4.29 11.98
C ILE A 6 8.34 4.15 10.64
N GLY A 7 8.62 2.91 10.23
CA GLY A 7 9.32 2.60 8.98
C GLY A 7 8.56 1.62 8.09
N ALA A 8 9.01 1.46 6.85
CA ALA A 8 8.42 0.50 5.92
C ALA A 8 9.02 -0.91 6.09
N SER A 9 8.18 -1.94 5.91
CA SER A 9 8.62 -3.32 5.82
C SER A 9 9.00 -3.67 4.36
N PRO A 10 9.72 -4.78 4.12
CA PRO A 10 10.03 -5.26 2.76
C PRO A 10 8.83 -5.96 2.07
N ASP A 11 7.59 -5.70 2.50
CA ASP A 11 6.39 -6.16 1.81
C ASP A 11 6.34 -5.59 0.39
N LYS A 12 6.31 -6.46 -0.63
CA LYS A 12 6.35 -6.08 -2.05
C LYS A 12 5.22 -5.10 -2.43
N MET A 13 4.03 -5.27 -1.86
CA MET A 13 2.89 -4.39 -2.10
C MET A 13 3.08 -3.03 -1.43
N LEU A 14 3.58 -3.01 -0.19
CA LEU A 14 3.90 -1.74 0.50
C LEU A 14 4.95 -0.94 -0.27
N GLN A 15 6.03 -1.60 -0.73
CA GLN A 15 7.11 -0.96 -1.49
C GLN A 15 6.59 -0.25 -2.75
N GLY A 16 5.68 -0.89 -3.50
CA GLY A 16 5.04 -0.23 -4.66
C GLY A 16 4.21 1.00 -4.29
N ARG A 17 3.52 0.96 -3.14
CA ARG A 17 2.67 2.06 -2.67
C ARG A 17 3.47 3.28 -2.23
N LEU A 18 4.69 3.10 -1.72
CA LEU A 18 5.58 4.22 -1.33
C LEU A 18 5.83 5.16 -2.52
N PHE A 19 5.93 4.61 -3.73
CA PHE A 19 6.06 5.37 -4.97
C PHE A 19 4.70 5.83 -5.54
N ALA A 20 3.75 4.91 -5.67
CA ALA A 20 2.53 5.13 -6.46
C ALA A 20 1.67 6.29 -5.95
N TYR A 21 1.55 6.45 -4.62
CA TYR A 21 0.67 7.47 -4.04
C TYR A 21 1.14 8.90 -4.29
N PRO A 22 2.39 9.29 -3.95
CA PRO A 22 2.86 10.64 -4.24
C PRO A 22 2.90 10.93 -5.74
N ASP A 23 3.19 9.94 -6.59
CA ASP A 23 3.13 10.11 -8.04
C ASP A 23 1.71 10.45 -8.54
N ALA A 24 0.72 9.60 -8.19
CA ALA A 24 -0.67 9.83 -8.55
C ALA A 24 -1.23 11.16 -7.98
N GLN A 25 -0.79 11.56 -6.79
CA GLN A 25 -1.18 12.83 -6.17
C GLN A 25 -0.66 14.03 -6.96
N ARG A 26 0.59 14.00 -7.44
CA ARG A 26 1.17 15.08 -8.26
C ARG A 26 0.39 15.26 -9.56
N TYR A 27 0.03 14.16 -10.23
CA TYR A 27 -0.79 14.23 -11.44
C TYR A 27 -2.19 14.79 -11.14
N ARG A 28 -2.89 14.23 -10.15
CA ARG A 28 -4.30 14.54 -9.88
C ARG A 28 -4.54 15.90 -9.25
N LEU A 29 -3.64 16.37 -8.38
CA LEU A 29 -3.82 17.58 -7.56
C LEU A 29 -2.77 18.67 -7.85
N GLY A 30 -1.74 18.35 -8.65
CA GLY A 30 -0.61 19.23 -8.91
C GLY A 30 0.56 19.01 -7.95
N ILE A 31 1.73 19.51 -8.34
CA ILE A 31 3.00 19.27 -7.64
C ILE A 31 3.01 19.82 -6.21
N ARG A 32 2.23 20.88 -5.93
CA ARG A 32 2.09 21.49 -4.59
C ARG A 32 0.87 21.01 -3.81
N TYR A 33 0.33 19.82 -4.10
CA TYR A 33 -0.85 19.27 -3.40
C TYR A 33 -0.73 19.25 -1.86
N GLN A 34 0.49 19.20 -1.33
CA GLN A 34 0.77 19.25 0.11
C GLN A 34 0.44 20.62 0.76
N GLN A 35 0.29 21.69 -0.03
CA GLN A 35 -0.10 23.01 0.47
C GLN A 35 -1.62 23.17 0.65
N LEU A 36 -2.43 22.25 0.12
CA LEU A 36 -3.88 22.26 0.32
C LEU A 36 -4.21 22.16 1.82
N PRO A 37 -5.19 22.91 2.35
CA PRO A 37 -5.44 23.00 3.80
C PRO A 37 -5.57 21.66 4.52
N VAL A 38 -6.19 20.66 3.88
CA VAL A 38 -6.37 19.31 4.43
C VAL A 38 -5.09 18.46 4.42
N ASN A 39 -4.18 18.71 3.47
CA ASN A 39 -2.93 17.95 3.32
C ASN A 39 -1.76 18.58 4.07
N ARG A 40 -1.91 19.85 4.47
CA ARG A 40 -0.82 20.64 5.04
C ARG A 40 -0.47 20.12 6.44
N PRO A 41 0.81 19.84 6.72
CA PRO A 41 1.23 19.51 8.08
C PRO A 41 1.03 20.72 9.00
N LYS A 42 0.79 20.44 10.29
CA LYS A 42 0.60 21.47 11.32
C LYS A 42 1.92 22.04 11.85
N ASN A 43 3.00 21.28 11.73
CA ASN A 43 4.33 21.66 12.18
C ASN A 43 5.05 22.48 11.09
N LEU A 44 6.15 23.13 11.49
CA LEU A 44 7.03 23.84 10.56
C LEU A 44 7.56 22.86 9.48
N VAL A 45 7.53 23.30 8.22
CA VAL A 45 8.05 22.56 7.08
C VAL A 45 9.15 23.37 6.41
N ASN A 46 10.35 22.83 6.45
CA ASN A 46 11.55 23.45 5.89
C ASN A 46 12.06 22.53 4.77
N VAL A 47 11.74 22.85 3.51
CA VAL A 47 12.05 22.02 2.33
C VAL A 47 12.56 22.85 1.17
N TYR A 48 13.48 22.28 0.38
CA TYR A 48 14.05 22.94 -0.80
C TYR A 48 13.17 22.89 -2.06
N HIS A 49 11.95 22.35 -2.00
CA HIS A 49 11.02 22.40 -3.13
C HIS A 49 10.63 23.86 -3.45
N ARG A 50 10.96 24.32 -4.66
CA ARG A 50 10.65 25.67 -5.19
C ARG A 50 9.69 25.60 -6.39
N ASP A 51 8.95 26.70 -6.59
CA ASP A 51 8.06 26.93 -7.73
C ASP A 51 7.02 25.82 -7.97
N GLY A 52 6.72 25.49 -9.22
CA GLY A 52 5.70 24.53 -9.60
C GLY A 52 4.28 25.11 -9.67
N ASN A 53 3.43 24.46 -10.47
CA ASN A 53 2.03 24.84 -10.58
C ASN A 53 1.29 24.65 -9.24
N THR A 54 0.16 25.35 -9.08
CA THR A 54 -0.71 25.31 -7.89
C THR A 54 0.00 25.70 -6.59
N LYS A 55 0.96 26.63 -6.65
CA LYS A 55 1.62 27.22 -5.48
C LYS A 55 0.70 28.25 -4.81
N PHE A 56 0.43 28.04 -3.52
CA PHE A 56 -0.42 28.89 -2.68
C PHE A 56 0.36 29.63 -1.59
N GLN A 57 1.56 29.14 -1.24
CA GLN A 57 2.39 29.71 -0.19
C GLN A 57 3.78 30.08 -0.71
N TYR A 58 4.37 31.08 -0.07
CA TYR A 58 5.76 31.46 -0.28
C TYR A 58 6.71 30.35 0.17
N ASP A 59 7.82 30.15 -0.55
CA ASP A 59 8.75 29.04 -0.31
C ASP A 59 9.77 29.32 0.82
N GLY A 60 9.67 30.48 1.48
CA GLY A 60 10.67 30.96 2.41
C GLY A 60 11.80 31.73 1.71
N ASN A 61 12.61 32.42 2.52
CA ASN A 61 13.67 33.31 2.04
C ASN A 61 15.05 32.74 2.40
N TYR A 62 15.42 31.64 1.76
CA TYR A 62 16.74 31.01 1.85
C TYR A 62 17.15 30.46 0.47
N ASP A 63 18.45 30.32 0.26
CA ASP A 63 19.02 29.74 -0.95
C ASP A 63 18.41 28.38 -1.27
N ASN A 64 18.28 28.06 -2.56
CA ASN A 64 17.59 26.88 -3.04
C ASN A 64 18.51 25.67 -3.27
N TYR A 65 19.68 25.64 -2.62
CA TYR A 65 20.68 24.58 -2.73
C TYR A 65 21.29 24.22 -1.38
N GLU A 66 21.85 23.01 -1.26
CA GLU A 66 22.58 22.48 -0.09
C GLU A 66 23.71 21.57 -0.60
N PRO A 67 24.92 21.57 0.01
CA PRO A 67 25.34 22.45 1.12
C PRO A 67 25.50 23.91 0.67
N ASN A 68 25.25 24.85 1.59
CA ASN A 68 25.40 26.29 1.34
C ASN A 68 25.98 27.00 2.58
N GLY A 69 26.44 28.25 2.40
CA GLY A 69 27.04 29.06 3.48
C GLY A 69 26.06 29.97 4.24
N PHE A 70 24.76 29.74 4.10
CA PHE A 70 23.68 30.59 4.62
C PHE A 70 22.76 29.81 5.60
N GLU A 71 21.81 30.50 6.24
CA GLU A 71 20.88 29.89 7.21
C GLU A 71 19.71 29.15 6.52
N GLY A 72 20.00 28.03 5.86
CA GLY A 72 19.02 27.14 5.22
C GLY A 72 18.64 25.90 6.06
N PRO A 73 17.59 25.15 5.67
CA PRO A 73 17.26 23.86 6.26
C PRO A 73 18.43 22.86 6.16
N VAL A 74 18.81 22.20 7.26
CA VAL A 74 19.88 21.19 7.28
C VAL A 74 19.33 19.80 7.59
N GLN A 75 20.04 18.76 7.13
CA GLN A 75 19.71 17.39 7.48
C GLN A 75 19.91 17.16 8.98
N ASP A 76 18.93 16.50 9.63
CA ASP A 76 19.08 15.97 10.97
C ASP A 76 19.32 14.46 10.90
N SER A 77 20.57 14.05 11.15
CA SER A 77 20.98 12.64 11.09
C SER A 77 20.45 11.79 12.25
N SER A 78 19.92 12.39 13.32
CA SER A 78 19.34 11.65 14.45
C SER A 78 18.07 10.88 14.09
N TYR A 79 17.43 11.22 12.98
CA TYR A 79 16.25 10.53 12.44
C TYR A 79 16.56 9.50 11.34
N GLY A 80 17.83 9.13 11.14
CA GLY A 80 18.20 8.10 10.18
C GLY A 80 17.55 6.75 10.49
N GLU A 81 17.04 6.05 9.46
CA GLU A 81 16.54 4.69 9.63
C GLU A 81 17.70 3.73 9.94
N PRO A 82 17.49 2.73 10.82
CA PRO A 82 18.50 1.70 11.06
C PRO A 82 18.71 0.86 9.78
N PRO A 83 19.91 0.31 9.56
CA PRO A 83 20.19 -0.50 8.38
C PRO A 83 19.37 -1.79 8.38
N LEU A 84 18.76 -2.12 7.24
CA LEU A 84 18.11 -3.40 6.99
C LEU A 84 19.12 -4.38 6.36
N LYS A 85 19.32 -5.54 6.98
CA LYS A 85 20.17 -6.59 6.42
C LYS A 85 19.46 -7.25 5.21
N ILE A 86 20.17 -7.39 4.09
CA ILE A 86 19.69 -7.99 2.85
C ILE A 86 20.59 -9.17 2.46
N SER A 87 20.02 -10.19 1.82
CA SER A 87 20.72 -11.38 1.32
C SER A 87 20.06 -11.90 0.05
N GLY A 88 20.86 -12.50 -0.84
CA GLY A 88 20.39 -13.05 -2.12
C GLY A 88 20.59 -12.08 -3.28
N ASP A 89 20.26 -12.54 -4.48
CA ASP A 89 20.45 -11.79 -5.72
C ASP A 89 19.25 -10.86 -6.00
N ALA A 90 19.48 -9.81 -6.79
CA ALA A 90 18.43 -8.93 -7.28
C ALA A 90 17.70 -9.60 -8.46
N GLU A 91 16.61 -10.32 -8.17
CA GLU A 91 15.81 -11.04 -9.18
C GLU A 91 14.29 -10.88 -8.93
N ARG A 92 13.48 -11.20 -9.95
CA ARG A 92 12.01 -11.27 -9.84
C ARG A 92 11.58 -12.61 -9.21
N TYR A 93 11.68 -12.71 -7.90
CA TYR A 93 11.25 -13.90 -7.16
C TYR A 93 9.74 -14.15 -7.29
N ASP A 94 9.38 -15.36 -7.69
CA ASP A 94 8.00 -15.87 -7.72
C ASP A 94 7.40 -15.88 -6.30
N SER A 95 6.30 -15.15 -6.11
CA SER A 95 5.60 -15.05 -4.83
C SER A 95 4.67 -16.22 -4.53
N HIS A 96 4.36 -17.10 -5.48
CA HIS A 96 3.54 -18.29 -5.21
C HIS A 96 4.36 -19.42 -4.59
N LYS A 97 5.67 -19.43 -4.85
CA LYS A 97 6.56 -20.48 -4.35
C LYS A 97 6.69 -20.41 -2.83
N GLY A 98 6.14 -21.42 -2.15
CA GLY A 98 6.24 -21.57 -0.69
C GLY A 98 5.19 -20.79 0.11
N ASN A 99 4.22 -20.15 -0.55
CA ASN A 99 3.11 -19.47 0.12
C ASN A 99 1.85 -20.34 0.17
N GLY A 100 1.14 -20.27 1.30
CA GLY A 100 -0.09 -21.04 1.54
C GLY A 100 -1.34 -20.22 1.23
N ASP A 101 -1.83 -20.27 0.00
CA ASP A 101 -2.95 -19.43 -0.47
C ASP A 101 -4.31 -19.76 0.17
N TYR A 102 -4.49 -20.99 0.68
CA TYR A 102 -5.81 -21.52 1.06
C TYR A 102 -6.04 -21.65 2.57
N SER A 103 -4.96 -21.76 3.36
CA SER A 103 -5.03 -22.09 4.79
C SER A 103 -5.83 -21.06 5.59
N GLN A 104 -5.41 -19.79 5.54
CA GLN A 104 -6.04 -18.69 6.27
C GLN A 104 -7.49 -18.43 5.85
N ALA A 105 -7.78 -18.57 4.54
CA ALA A 105 -9.14 -18.42 4.02
C ALA A 105 -10.06 -19.56 4.52
N GLY A 106 -9.53 -20.78 4.57
CA GLY A 106 -10.22 -21.92 5.19
C GLY A 106 -10.45 -21.74 6.68
N ASP A 107 -9.44 -21.26 7.42
CA ASP A 107 -9.55 -21.02 8.85
C ASP A 107 -10.62 -19.96 9.15
N LEU A 108 -10.65 -18.89 8.37
CA LEU A 108 -11.70 -17.87 8.46
C LEU A 108 -13.10 -18.47 8.24
N TYR A 109 -13.26 -19.33 7.23
CA TYR A 109 -14.53 -20.00 6.98
C TYR A 109 -14.93 -20.91 8.16
N ARG A 110 -13.98 -21.67 8.73
CA ARG A 110 -14.23 -22.59 9.85
C ARG A 110 -14.63 -21.88 11.15
N ILE A 111 -14.15 -20.66 11.39
CA ILE A 111 -14.55 -19.90 12.59
C ILE A 111 -15.91 -19.21 12.44
N MET A 112 -16.45 -19.08 11.23
CA MET A 112 -17.77 -18.49 11.00
C MET A 112 -18.90 -19.39 11.51
N SER A 113 -19.98 -18.75 11.98
CA SER A 113 -21.24 -19.42 12.29
C SER A 113 -21.89 -20.00 11.02
N VAL A 114 -22.86 -20.90 11.21
CA VAL A 114 -23.60 -21.49 10.08
C VAL A 114 -24.32 -20.42 9.26
N GLU A 115 -24.93 -19.44 9.92
CA GLU A 115 -25.65 -18.33 9.28
C GLU A 115 -24.70 -17.39 8.55
N GLU A 116 -23.49 -17.17 9.08
CA GLU A 116 -22.45 -16.38 8.43
C GLU A 116 -21.95 -17.06 7.15
N ARG A 117 -21.68 -18.37 7.21
CA ARG A 117 -21.31 -19.17 6.03
C ARG A 117 -22.40 -19.13 4.97
N GLU A 118 -23.67 -19.25 5.37
CA GLU A 118 -24.81 -19.16 4.45
C GLU A 118 -24.87 -17.82 3.71
N ARG A 119 -24.69 -16.70 4.43
CA ARG A 119 -24.65 -15.37 3.82
C ARG A 119 -23.45 -15.21 2.89
N LEU A 120 -22.28 -15.68 3.31
CA LEU A 120 -21.05 -15.64 2.52
C LEU A 120 -21.21 -16.41 1.20
N THR A 121 -21.65 -17.67 1.27
CA THR A 121 -21.80 -18.51 0.08
C THR A 121 -22.89 -17.99 -0.84
N SER A 122 -24.02 -17.52 -0.28
CA SER A 122 -25.10 -16.90 -1.07
C SER A 122 -24.62 -15.66 -1.83
N ALA A 123 -23.85 -14.78 -1.19
CA ALA A 123 -23.31 -13.58 -1.83
C ALA A 123 -22.35 -13.96 -2.97
N ILE A 124 -21.43 -14.89 -2.73
CA ILE A 124 -20.47 -15.34 -3.74
C ILE A 124 -21.20 -15.99 -4.92
N ALA A 125 -22.13 -16.91 -4.67
CA ALA A 125 -22.93 -17.56 -5.71
C ALA A 125 -23.70 -16.53 -6.56
N SER A 126 -24.29 -15.52 -5.91
CA SER A 126 -24.97 -14.42 -6.61
C SER A 126 -24.03 -13.64 -7.52
N THR A 127 -22.80 -13.34 -7.10
CA THR A 127 -21.81 -12.65 -7.94
C THR A 127 -21.31 -13.47 -9.14
N MET A 128 -21.37 -14.81 -9.03
CA MET A 128 -20.97 -15.70 -10.12
C MET A 128 -22.09 -15.95 -11.14
N HIS A 129 -23.31 -15.46 -10.86
CA HIS A 129 -24.45 -15.65 -11.76
C HIS A 129 -24.19 -15.04 -13.15
N GLY A 130 -24.35 -15.85 -14.19
CA GLY A 130 -24.14 -15.42 -15.59
C GLY A 130 -22.69 -15.49 -16.08
N LEU A 131 -21.73 -15.89 -15.24
CA LEU A 131 -20.36 -16.13 -15.67
C LEU A 131 -20.25 -17.42 -16.50
N PRO A 132 -19.25 -17.53 -17.40
CA PRO A 132 -18.98 -18.78 -18.11
C PRO A 132 -18.72 -19.93 -17.14
N LYS A 133 -19.31 -21.10 -17.43
CA LYS A 133 -19.19 -22.29 -16.59
C LYS A 133 -17.73 -22.67 -16.28
N SER A 134 -16.82 -22.47 -17.22
CA SER A 134 -15.39 -22.73 -17.03
C SER A 134 -14.76 -21.86 -15.92
N VAL A 135 -15.16 -20.60 -15.83
CA VAL A 135 -14.70 -19.66 -14.79
C VAL A 135 -15.26 -20.03 -13.43
N ILE A 136 -16.55 -20.40 -13.38
CA ILE A 136 -17.20 -20.86 -12.14
C ILE A 136 -16.49 -22.11 -11.62
N VAL A 137 -16.31 -23.12 -12.46
CA VAL A 137 -15.62 -24.37 -12.09
C VAL A 137 -14.18 -24.12 -11.64
N ALA A 138 -13.46 -23.19 -12.26
CA ALA A 138 -12.11 -22.82 -11.83
C ALA A 138 -12.12 -22.18 -10.43
N ASN A 139 -13.07 -21.30 -10.14
CA ASN A 139 -13.20 -20.65 -8.82
C ASN A 139 -13.60 -21.64 -7.72
N LEU A 140 -14.56 -22.53 -7.98
CA LEU A 140 -15.00 -23.54 -7.01
C LEU A 140 -13.85 -24.43 -6.51
N LYS A 141 -12.86 -24.72 -7.37
CA LYS A 141 -11.65 -25.44 -6.96
C LYS A 141 -10.87 -24.71 -5.87
N HIS A 142 -10.74 -23.39 -5.95
CA HIS A 142 -10.03 -22.62 -4.94
C HIS A 142 -10.77 -22.65 -3.60
N PHE A 143 -12.09 -22.50 -3.60
CA PHE A 143 -12.89 -22.60 -2.37
C PHE A 143 -12.83 -23.99 -1.75
N TYR A 144 -12.84 -25.05 -2.57
CA TYR A 144 -12.67 -26.42 -2.10
C TYR A 144 -11.29 -26.66 -1.45
N LEU A 145 -10.23 -26.04 -1.98
CA LEU A 145 -8.89 -26.10 -1.40
C LEU A 145 -8.79 -25.35 -0.06
N CYS A 146 -9.63 -24.33 0.17
CA CYS A 146 -9.75 -23.65 1.47
C CYS A 146 -10.45 -24.57 2.49
N ASP A 147 -11.61 -25.11 2.11
CA ASP A 147 -12.38 -26.06 2.90
C ASP A 147 -13.34 -26.86 1.98
N PRO A 148 -13.40 -28.21 2.07
CA PRO A 148 -14.29 -29.01 1.24
C PRO A 148 -15.78 -28.64 1.35
N GLU A 149 -16.25 -28.26 2.55
CA GLU A 149 -17.65 -27.85 2.74
C GLU A 149 -17.92 -26.52 2.06
N TYR A 150 -16.98 -25.57 2.15
CA TYR A 150 -17.08 -24.27 1.50
C TYR A 150 -17.21 -24.40 -0.02
N GLY A 151 -16.34 -25.18 -0.65
CA GLY A 151 -16.39 -25.40 -2.09
C GLY A 151 -17.62 -26.20 -2.56
N THR A 152 -18.16 -27.08 -1.72
CA THR A 152 -19.36 -27.89 -2.05
C THR A 152 -20.65 -27.10 -1.88
N LYS A 153 -20.67 -26.14 -0.96
CA LYS A 153 -21.83 -25.29 -0.67
C LYS A 153 -22.07 -24.21 -1.73
N LEU A 154 -21.01 -23.82 -2.44
CA LEU A 154 -21.05 -22.88 -3.58
C LEU A 154 -21.44 -23.57 -4.90
#